data_AF-A0A285DPK1-F1
#
_entry.id   AF-A0A285DPK1-F1
#
_cell.length_a   1.000
_cell.length_b   1.000
_cell.length_c   1.000
_cell.angle_alpha   90.00
_cell.angle_beta   90.00
_cell.angle_gamma   90.00
#
_symmetry.space_group_name_H-M   'P 1'
#
loop_
_entity.id
_entity.type
_entity.pdbx_description
1 polymer ?
#
loop_
_entity_poly.entity_id
_entity_poly.type
_entity_poly.pdbx_seq_one_letter_code
_entity_poly.pdbx_strand_id
1 'polypeptide(L)'
;MIEPVGAGGFGQVWRAHDPRVDRQVAVKVLTSDGSTDHDRQVARFAREAAVAGSLSHPHIVTVHDFGSATHHGRPYAYLVMQLLTGTSLSSVIEAGALPLPTALYTASCVADALSAAHEAGLTHRDIKPSNIMVRDDGEATVVDFGITKGNDARHDITTAGVLIGTPAYMAPEALSGTFDYRSDLYSLGCLLFETVTGRRLFTGTSWQLINQHINEPPTPLGMLRPDAPVELERLVNQLLAKDPTRRPDSAGAVYDLLEEINERYFGATRPIEDPPPDRGADITSEVSISAGEAVYGAVVSLRITASVNCPACAPTGDETRVLDCLTCRGEGRVVSKRRTCKIRIPAGVKNGQKLRIRELGAPGQQGGAPGDLYVTVHVIS
;
A
#
# COMPACT_ATOMS: atom_id res chain seq x y z
N MET A 1 -26.28 2.13 -2.83
CA MET A 1 -25.06 2.27 -2.02
C MET A 1 -25.34 1.74 -0.63
N ILE A 2 -24.41 0.99 -0.02
CA ILE A 2 -24.57 0.39 1.31
C ILE A 2 -23.63 1.08 2.30
N GLU A 3 -22.31 0.96 2.09
CA GLU A 3 -21.29 1.54 2.99
C GLU A 3 -20.01 1.91 2.21
N PRO A 4 -19.23 2.89 2.69
CA PRO A 4 -17.93 3.19 2.10
C PRO A 4 -16.93 2.08 2.45
N VAL A 5 -16.16 1.62 1.47
CA VAL A 5 -15.13 0.58 1.64
C VAL A 5 -13.72 1.08 1.37
N GLY A 6 -13.58 2.27 0.78
CA GLY A 6 -12.29 2.90 0.55
C GLY A 6 -12.40 4.33 0.04
N ALA A 7 -11.32 5.08 0.14
CA ALA A 7 -11.19 6.42 -0.43
C ALA A 7 -9.83 6.53 -1.14
N GLY A 8 -9.83 7.03 -2.37
CA GLY A 8 -8.64 7.28 -3.18
C GLY A 8 -8.53 8.75 -3.57
N GLY A 9 -7.41 9.14 -4.19
CA GLY A 9 -7.14 10.53 -4.58
C GLY A 9 -8.13 11.15 -5.58
N PHE A 10 -8.95 10.33 -6.25
CA PHE A 10 -9.89 10.76 -7.30
C PHE A 10 -11.35 10.35 -7.01
N GLY A 11 -11.67 9.86 -5.80
CA GLY A 11 -13.03 9.43 -5.50
C GLY A 11 -13.18 8.52 -4.29
N GLN A 12 -14.43 8.15 -4.01
CA GLN A 12 -14.79 7.25 -2.91
C GLN A 12 -15.32 5.92 -3.47
N VAL A 13 -14.91 4.81 -2.87
CA VAL A 13 -15.35 3.47 -3.24
C VAL A 13 -16.38 3.00 -2.21
N TRP A 14 -17.51 2.50 -2.71
CA TRP A 14 -18.63 2.03 -1.91
C TRP A 14 -18.96 0.58 -2.21
N ARG A 15 -19.28 -0.20 -1.19
CA ARG A 15 -20.04 -1.44 -1.37
C ARG A 15 -21.46 -1.04 -1.75
N ALA A 16 -21.99 -1.67 -2.79
CA ALA A 16 -23.35 -1.46 -3.25
C ALA A 16 -24.00 -2.79 -3.65
N HIS A 17 -25.31 -2.75 -3.81
CA HIS A 17 -26.10 -3.84 -4.37
C HIS A 17 -26.56 -3.43 -5.76
N ASP A 18 -26.34 -4.31 -6.73
CA ASP A 18 -26.86 -4.19 -8.09
C ASP A 18 -28.22 -4.92 -8.13
N PRO A 19 -29.36 -4.18 -8.18
CA PRO A 19 -30.68 -4.77 -8.09
C PRO A 19 -31.12 -5.48 -9.39
N ARG A 20 -30.41 -5.27 -10.51
CA ARG A 20 -30.79 -5.87 -11.81
C ARG A 20 -30.41 -7.34 -11.88
N VAL A 21 -29.29 -7.69 -11.27
CA VAL A 21 -28.71 -9.04 -11.27
C VAL A 21 -28.53 -9.61 -9.86
N ASP A 22 -29.05 -8.90 -8.84
CA ASP A 22 -29.08 -9.29 -7.43
C ASP A 22 -27.70 -9.71 -6.87
N ARG A 23 -26.71 -8.82 -6.95
CA ARG A 23 -25.34 -9.09 -6.46
C ARG A 23 -24.74 -7.89 -5.73
N GLN A 24 -23.71 -8.15 -4.91
CA GLN A 24 -22.89 -7.08 -4.37
C GLN A 24 -21.80 -6.65 -5.35
N VAL A 25 -21.53 -5.35 -5.40
CA VAL A 25 -20.54 -4.71 -6.28
C VAL A 25 -19.78 -3.63 -5.53
N ALA A 26 -18.60 -3.28 -6.03
CA ALA A 26 -17.90 -2.07 -5.62
C ALA A 26 -18.21 -0.94 -6.62
N VAL A 27 -18.49 0.26 -6.12
CA VAL A 27 -18.79 1.44 -6.94
C VAL A 27 -17.81 2.55 -6.59
N LYS A 28 -16.91 2.88 -7.53
CA LYS A 28 -16.00 4.02 -7.40
C LYS A 28 -16.71 5.25 -7.97
N VAL A 29 -17.06 6.19 -7.10
CA VAL A 29 -17.65 7.48 -7.49
C VAL A 29 -16.54 8.50 -7.65
N LEU A 30 -16.42 9.06 -8.84
CA LEU A 30 -15.45 10.11 -9.14
C LEU A 30 -15.95 11.46 -8.65
N THR A 31 -15.14 12.14 -7.85
CA THR A 31 -15.41 13.52 -7.48
C THR A 31 -14.90 14.44 -8.59
N SER A 32 -15.79 15.24 -9.19
CA SER A 32 -15.42 16.29 -10.14
C SER A 32 -14.35 17.19 -9.52
N ASP A 33 -13.23 17.35 -10.22
CA ASP A 33 -12.09 18.18 -9.83
C ASP A 33 -12.34 19.68 -10.07
N GLY A 34 -13.57 20.07 -10.37
CA GLY A 34 -13.94 21.46 -10.67
C GLY A 34 -13.41 21.94 -12.02
N SER A 35 -12.92 21.04 -12.89
CA SER A 35 -12.54 21.39 -14.26
C SER A 35 -13.77 21.74 -15.11
N THR A 36 -13.56 22.69 -16.03
CA THR A 36 -14.60 23.28 -16.88
C THR A 36 -15.02 22.43 -18.08
N ASP A 37 -14.45 21.23 -18.26
CA ASP A 37 -14.73 20.34 -19.41
C ASP A 37 -15.06 18.91 -18.94
N HIS A 38 -16.17 18.80 -18.19
CA HIS A 38 -16.69 17.55 -17.66
C HIS A 38 -16.95 16.50 -18.76
N ASP A 39 -17.42 16.94 -19.93
CA ASP A 39 -17.80 16.05 -21.04
C ASP A 39 -16.59 15.34 -21.64
N ARG A 40 -15.45 16.03 -21.78
CA ARG A 40 -14.20 15.43 -22.27
C ARG A 40 -13.62 14.42 -21.27
N GLN A 41 -13.69 14.72 -19.97
CA GLN A 41 -13.25 13.82 -18.90
C GLN A 41 -14.12 12.54 -18.86
N VAL A 42 -15.44 12.69 -18.94
CA VAL A 42 -16.40 11.58 -18.98
C VAL A 42 -16.22 10.72 -20.23
N ALA A 43 -16.09 11.32 -21.42
CA ALA A 43 -15.90 10.59 -22.68
C ALA A 43 -14.59 9.78 -22.70
N ARG A 44 -13.56 10.27 -22.01
CA ARG A 44 -12.29 9.56 -21.86
C ARG A 44 -12.39 8.43 -20.84
N PHE A 45 -12.97 8.72 -19.69
CA PHE A 45 -13.24 7.74 -18.64
C PHE A 45 -14.04 6.56 -19.21
N ALA A 46 -15.04 6.84 -20.05
CA ALA A 46 -15.81 5.83 -20.77
C ALA A 46 -14.95 4.94 -21.68
N ARG A 47 -13.99 5.51 -22.43
CA ARG A 47 -13.07 4.74 -23.28
C ARG A 47 -12.13 3.85 -22.47
N GLU A 48 -11.52 4.40 -21.42
CA GLU A 48 -10.58 3.65 -20.57
C GLU A 48 -11.32 2.56 -19.76
N ALA A 49 -12.54 2.84 -19.30
CA ALA A 49 -13.41 1.86 -18.66
C ALA A 49 -13.90 0.76 -19.63
N ALA A 50 -14.17 1.09 -20.90
CA ALA A 50 -14.55 0.09 -21.90
C ALA A 50 -13.41 -0.89 -22.22
N VAL A 51 -12.17 -0.39 -22.35
CA VAL A 51 -10.99 -1.25 -22.52
C VAL A 51 -10.78 -2.12 -21.28
N ALA A 52 -10.82 -1.53 -20.08
CA ALA A 52 -10.70 -2.29 -18.83
C ALA A 52 -11.82 -3.32 -18.64
N GLY A 53 -13.06 -3.02 -19.06
CA GLY A 53 -14.18 -3.96 -19.02
C GLY A 53 -14.08 -5.12 -20.02
N SER A 54 -13.22 -5.01 -21.04
CA SER A 54 -12.93 -6.12 -21.95
C SER A 54 -11.84 -7.07 -21.43
N LEU A 55 -11.07 -6.65 -20.41
CA LEU A 55 -10.05 -7.47 -19.78
C LEU A 55 -10.70 -8.44 -18.79
N SER A 56 -10.69 -9.73 -19.15
CA SER A 56 -11.07 -10.81 -18.24
C SER A 56 -9.81 -11.55 -17.81
N HIS A 57 -9.30 -11.26 -16.61
CA HIS A 57 -8.06 -11.82 -16.11
C HIS A 57 -8.12 -12.01 -14.57
N PRO A 58 -7.62 -13.12 -14.00
CA PRO A 58 -7.72 -13.41 -12.56
C PRO A 58 -7.08 -12.33 -11.67
N HIS A 59 -6.00 -11.70 -12.17
CA HIS A 59 -5.26 -10.67 -11.45
C HIS A 59 -5.67 -9.24 -11.81
N ILE A 60 -6.78 -9.05 -12.53
CA ILE A 60 -7.37 -7.74 -12.86
C ILE A 60 -8.80 -7.67 -12.31
N VAL A 61 -9.14 -6.59 -11.61
CA VAL A 61 -10.53 -6.41 -11.16
C VAL A 61 -11.46 -6.33 -12.37
N THR A 62 -12.55 -7.09 -12.33
CA THR A 62 -13.54 -7.02 -13.41
C THR A 62 -14.33 -5.73 -13.30
N VAL A 63 -14.33 -4.93 -14.37
CA VAL A 63 -15.24 -3.79 -14.52
C VAL A 63 -16.56 -4.29 -15.11
N HIS A 64 -17.67 -4.00 -14.42
CA HIS A 64 -19.00 -4.44 -14.82
C HIS A 64 -19.77 -3.40 -15.63
N ASP A 65 -19.64 -2.12 -15.25
CA ASP A 65 -20.36 -1.03 -15.88
C ASP A 65 -19.67 0.31 -15.59
N PHE A 66 -19.96 1.33 -16.39
CA PHE A 66 -19.59 2.70 -16.10
C PHE A 66 -20.74 3.63 -16.49
N GLY A 67 -20.87 4.75 -15.79
CA GLY A 67 -21.94 5.68 -16.10
C GLY A 67 -21.78 7.03 -15.44
N SER A 68 -22.81 7.85 -15.62
CA SER A 68 -22.97 9.12 -14.92
C SER A 68 -24.33 9.20 -14.24
N ALA A 69 -24.39 9.93 -13.14
CA ALA A 69 -25.61 10.19 -12.37
C ALA A 69 -25.60 11.60 -11.81
N THR A 70 -26.77 12.25 -11.75
CA THR A 70 -26.92 13.55 -11.10
C THR A 70 -27.45 13.37 -9.70
N HIS A 71 -26.74 13.90 -8.70
CA HIS A 71 -27.15 13.87 -7.30
C HIS A 71 -27.05 15.29 -6.71
N HIS A 72 -28.14 15.79 -6.11
CA HIS A 72 -28.27 17.18 -5.66
C HIS A 72 -27.88 18.23 -6.72
N GLY A 73 -28.27 17.99 -7.98
CA GLY A 73 -27.96 18.88 -9.10
C GLY A 73 -26.50 18.86 -9.56
N ARG A 74 -25.66 17.97 -9.01
CA ARG A 74 -24.26 17.80 -9.40
C ARG A 74 -24.09 16.50 -10.19
N PRO A 75 -23.42 16.51 -11.35
CA PRO A 75 -23.11 15.29 -12.08
C PRO A 75 -21.92 14.56 -11.41
N TYR A 76 -22.03 13.23 -11.37
CA TYR A 76 -21.00 12.31 -10.90
C TYR A 76 -20.78 11.24 -11.96
N ALA A 77 -19.52 10.92 -12.24
CA ALA A 77 -19.18 9.71 -12.97
C ALA A 77 -18.94 8.57 -11.96
N TYR A 78 -19.27 7.34 -12.34
CA TYR A 78 -19.04 6.16 -11.51
C TYR A 78 -18.55 4.97 -12.33
N LEU A 79 -17.76 4.13 -11.69
CA LEU A 79 -17.35 2.80 -12.16
C LEU A 79 -17.99 1.74 -11.26
N VAL A 80 -18.66 0.76 -11.86
CA VAL A 80 -19.13 -0.44 -11.17
C VAL A 80 -18.15 -1.56 -11.46
N MET A 81 -17.62 -2.18 -10.41
CA MET A 81 -16.61 -3.23 -10.50
C MET A 81 -16.92 -4.37 -9.54
N GLN A 82 -16.26 -5.49 -9.75
CA GLN A 82 -16.29 -6.63 -8.85
C GLN A 82 -15.97 -6.20 -7.42
N LEU A 83 -16.80 -6.62 -6.47
CA LEU A 83 -16.47 -6.50 -5.05
C LEU A 83 -15.53 -7.65 -4.68
N LEU A 84 -14.26 -7.33 -4.47
CA LEU A 84 -13.28 -8.29 -3.99
C LEU A 84 -13.29 -8.34 -2.45
N THR A 85 -13.08 -9.53 -1.89
CA THR A 85 -12.83 -9.71 -0.45
C THR A 85 -11.33 -9.90 -0.24
N GLY A 86 -10.79 -9.21 0.77
CA GLY A 86 -9.35 -9.21 1.02
C GLY A 86 -8.87 -7.89 1.62
N THR A 87 -7.56 -7.69 1.59
CA THR A 87 -6.88 -6.56 2.21
C THR A 87 -5.97 -5.87 1.19
N SER A 88 -5.84 -4.54 1.24
CA SER A 88 -4.90 -3.83 0.36
C SER A 88 -3.45 -4.27 0.64
N LEU A 89 -2.62 -4.43 -0.40
CA LEU A 89 -1.21 -4.77 -0.22
C LEU A 89 -0.49 -3.71 0.62
N SER A 90 -0.89 -2.44 0.53
CA SER A 90 -0.38 -1.40 1.43
C SER A 90 -0.60 -1.72 2.92
N SER A 91 -1.77 -2.26 3.28
CA SER A 91 -2.05 -2.66 4.67
C SER A 91 -1.31 -3.95 5.05
N VAL A 92 -1.09 -4.85 4.09
CA VAL A 92 -0.31 -6.08 4.30
C VAL A 92 1.15 -5.73 4.59
N ILE A 93 1.82 -4.96 3.73
CA ILE A 93 3.24 -4.60 3.90
C ILE A 93 3.48 -3.56 4.99
N GLU A 94 2.42 -2.89 5.48
CA GLU A 94 2.52 -2.13 6.72
C GLU A 94 3.08 -3.03 7.84
N ALA A 95 2.80 -4.35 7.83
CA ALA A 95 3.34 -5.37 8.74
C ALA A 95 4.87 -5.54 8.72
N GLY A 96 5.51 -5.07 7.67
CA GLY A 96 6.92 -5.26 7.41
C GLY A 96 7.12 -6.03 6.11
N ALA A 97 8.34 -6.50 5.91
CA ALA A 97 8.70 -7.30 4.75
C ALA A 97 7.85 -8.58 4.68
N LEU A 98 7.40 -8.91 3.48
CA LEU A 98 6.79 -10.21 3.21
C LEU A 98 7.86 -11.32 3.24
N PRO A 99 7.47 -12.57 3.54
CA PRO A 99 8.27 -13.72 3.17
C PRO A 99 8.60 -13.69 1.68
N LEU A 100 9.82 -14.08 1.31
CA LEU A 100 10.28 -14.02 -0.09
C LEU A 100 9.36 -14.76 -1.07
N PRO A 101 8.87 -15.99 -0.78
CA PRO A 101 7.91 -16.67 -1.67
C PRO A 101 6.64 -15.85 -1.88
N THR A 102 6.09 -15.28 -0.81
CA THR A 102 4.87 -14.44 -0.87
C THR A 102 5.10 -13.15 -1.65
N ALA A 103 6.26 -12.51 -1.49
CA ALA A 103 6.63 -11.30 -2.23
C ALA A 103 6.77 -11.58 -3.73
N LEU A 104 7.47 -12.66 -4.09
CA LEU A 104 7.63 -13.10 -5.47
C LEU A 104 6.30 -13.43 -6.12
N TYR A 105 5.46 -14.23 -5.44
CA TYR A 105 4.13 -14.59 -5.94
C TYR A 105 3.20 -13.38 -6.10
N THR A 106 3.22 -12.45 -5.13
CA THR A 106 2.45 -11.21 -5.23
C THR A 106 2.90 -10.40 -6.44
N ALA A 107 4.21 -10.27 -6.66
CA ALA A 107 4.76 -9.56 -7.80
C ALA A 107 4.49 -10.27 -9.13
N SER A 108 4.46 -11.61 -9.16
CA SER A 108 4.14 -12.36 -10.39
C SER A 108 2.68 -12.18 -10.77
N CYS A 109 1.74 -12.22 -9.82
CA CYS A 109 0.33 -11.86 -10.07
C CYS A 109 0.19 -10.45 -10.70
N VAL A 110 0.95 -9.46 -10.19
CA VAL A 110 0.94 -8.08 -10.73
C VAL A 110 1.59 -8.02 -12.12
N ALA A 111 2.69 -8.74 -12.34
CA ALA A 111 3.36 -8.81 -13.64
C ALA A 111 2.45 -9.45 -14.70
N ASP A 112 1.73 -10.51 -14.35
CA ASP A 112 0.76 -11.19 -15.21
C ASP A 112 -0.41 -10.26 -15.58
N ALA A 113 -0.99 -9.56 -14.59
CA ALA A 113 -2.00 -8.53 -14.83
C ALA A 113 -1.50 -7.40 -15.75
N LEU A 114 -0.25 -6.95 -15.58
CA LEU A 114 0.34 -5.94 -16.43
C LEU A 114 0.56 -6.46 -17.84
N SER A 115 0.99 -7.71 -18.01
CA SER A 115 1.17 -8.32 -19.35
C SER A 115 -0.14 -8.32 -20.12
N ALA A 116 -1.22 -8.84 -19.52
CA ALA A 116 -2.53 -8.85 -20.14
C ALA A 116 -3.03 -7.45 -20.51
N ALA A 117 -2.80 -6.45 -19.65
CA ALA A 117 -3.18 -5.07 -19.94
C ALA A 117 -2.34 -4.45 -21.06
N HIS A 118 -1.03 -4.66 -21.05
CA HIS A 118 -0.10 -4.14 -22.05
C HIS A 118 -0.37 -4.72 -23.44
N GLU A 119 -0.69 -6.01 -23.53
CA GLU A 119 -1.11 -6.70 -24.77
C GLU A 119 -2.41 -6.12 -25.33
N ALA A 120 -3.33 -5.70 -24.46
CA ALA A 120 -4.54 -4.97 -24.84
C ALA A 120 -4.31 -3.48 -25.16
N GLY A 121 -3.05 -3.01 -25.16
CA GLY A 121 -2.69 -1.63 -25.42
C GLY A 121 -3.02 -0.66 -24.27
N LEU A 122 -3.29 -1.18 -23.07
CA LEU A 122 -3.60 -0.39 -21.89
C LEU A 122 -2.38 -0.28 -20.98
N THR A 123 -2.06 0.94 -20.56
CA THR A 123 -0.99 1.20 -19.60
C THR A 123 -1.57 1.65 -18.26
N HIS A 124 -1.12 1.08 -17.13
CA HIS A 124 -1.77 1.27 -15.84
C HIS A 124 -1.52 2.64 -15.20
N ARG A 125 -0.27 3.15 -15.18
CA ARG A 125 0.08 4.51 -14.71
C ARG A 125 0.00 4.81 -13.22
N ASP A 126 -0.25 3.81 -12.40
CA ASP A 126 -0.39 3.99 -10.95
C ASP A 126 -0.17 2.70 -10.18
N ILE A 127 0.77 1.87 -10.61
CA ILE A 127 1.11 0.66 -9.86
C ILE A 127 1.74 1.08 -8.52
N LYS A 128 1.08 0.66 -7.44
CA LYS A 128 1.50 0.89 -6.05
C LYS A 128 0.73 -0.05 -5.12
N PRO A 129 1.22 -0.32 -3.91
CA PRO A 129 0.58 -1.25 -2.98
C PRO A 129 -0.90 -0.95 -2.66
N SER A 130 -1.33 0.31 -2.67
CA SER A 130 -2.74 0.64 -2.38
C SER A 130 -3.70 0.28 -3.53
N ASN A 131 -3.18 0.00 -4.73
CA ASN A 131 -3.95 -0.39 -5.91
C ASN A 131 -3.89 -1.90 -6.18
N ILE A 132 -3.29 -2.65 -5.26
CA ILE A 132 -3.26 -4.12 -5.27
C ILE A 132 -4.06 -4.61 -4.07
N MET A 133 -5.00 -5.52 -4.30
CA MET A 133 -5.70 -6.23 -3.24
C MET A 133 -5.16 -7.65 -3.14
N VAL A 134 -4.79 -8.07 -1.92
CA VAL A 134 -4.51 -9.46 -1.60
C VAL A 134 -5.81 -10.09 -1.12
N ARG A 135 -6.31 -11.04 -1.90
CA ARG A 135 -7.57 -11.76 -1.65
C ARG A 135 -7.41 -12.80 -0.54
N ASP A 136 -8.53 -13.28 -0.02
CA ASP A 136 -8.54 -14.27 1.07
C ASP A 136 -7.95 -15.63 0.67
N ASP A 137 -7.89 -15.92 -0.64
CA ASP A 137 -7.22 -17.11 -1.21
C ASP A 137 -5.72 -16.90 -1.47
N GLY A 138 -5.18 -15.72 -1.14
CA GLY A 138 -3.78 -15.37 -1.31
C GLY A 138 -3.41 -14.79 -2.67
N GLU A 139 -4.33 -14.72 -3.63
CA GLU A 139 -4.06 -14.10 -4.94
C GLU A 139 -4.02 -12.58 -4.83
N ALA A 140 -3.13 -11.95 -5.61
CA ALA A 140 -3.12 -10.50 -5.75
C ALA A 140 -3.93 -10.07 -6.98
N THR A 141 -4.75 -9.04 -6.85
CA THR A 141 -5.56 -8.46 -7.93
C THR A 141 -5.34 -6.95 -8.02
N VAL A 142 -5.08 -6.47 -9.23
CA VAL A 142 -4.93 -5.05 -9.55
C VAL A 142 -6.31 -4.41 -9.68
N VAL A 143 -6.60 -3.38 -8.87
CA VAL A 143 -7.97 -2.82 -8.74
C VAL A 143 -8.21 -1.46 -9.38
N ASP A 144 -7.17 -0.72 -9.76
CA ASP A 144 -7.32 0.65 -10.24
C ASP A 144 -6.38 0.96 -11.39
N PHE A 145 -6.66 0.39 -12.57
CA PHE A 145 -6.08 0.89 -13.81
C PHE A 145 -6.35 2.38 -13.87
N GLY A 146 -5.34 3.21 -14.16
CA GLY A 146 -5.34 4.67 -14.07
C GLY A 146 -6.34 5.43 -14.96
N ILE A 147 -7.53 4.85 -15.20
CA ILE A 147 -8.74 5.32 -15.88
C ILE A 147 -9.10 6.76 -15.47
N THR A 148 -8.70 7.19 -14.27
CA THR A 148 -8.99 8.53 -13.73
C THR A 148 -7.88 9.56 -13.97
N LYS A 149 -6.69 9.16 -14.42
CA LYS A 149 -5.54 10.07 -14.48
C LYS A 149 -5.45 10.86 -15.78
N GLY A 150 -5.85 10.29 -16.91
CA GLY A 150 -5.79 10.93 -18.23
C GLY A 150 -4.39 11.37 -18.71
N ASN A 151 -4.05 11.12 -19.99
CA ASN A 151 -2.87 11.65 -20.68
C ASN A 151 -2.72 13.18 -20.56
N ASP A 152 -3.82 13.91 -20.37
CA ASP A 152 -3.80 15.38 -20.29
C ASP A 152 -3.72 15.91 -18.86
N ALA A 153 -3.76 15.04 -17.84
CA ALA A 153 -2.99 15.34 -16.66
C ALA A 153 -1.53 15.22 -17.09
N ARG A 154 -1.04 16.26 -17.77
CA ARG A 154 0.18 16.87 -17.29
C ARG A 154 0.03 16.78 -15.77
N HIS A 155 0.88 15.99 -15.15
CA HIS A 155 1.25 16.30 -13.79
C HIS A 155 1.93 17.66 -13.89
N ASP A 156 1.11 18.69 -14.12
CA ASP A 156 1.51 20.07 -14.10
C ASP A 156 2.02 20.17 -12.68
N ILE A 157 3.33 20.17 -12.57
CA ILE A 157 3.98 20.97 -11.55
C ILE A 157 3.34 22.32 -11.77
N THR A 158 2.25 22.57 -11.03
CA THR A 158 1.52 23.81 -11.13
C THR A 158 2.55 24.92 -10.96
N THR A 159 2.31 26.12 -11.46
CA THR A 159 3.22 27.26 -11.30
C THR A 159 3.61 27.53 -9.83
N ALA A 160 2.92 26.88 -8.88
CA ALA A 160 3.16 26.83 -7.43
C ALA A 160 3.93 25.58 -6.91
N GLY A 161 4.41 24.67 -7.75
CA GLY A 161 5.19 23.48 -7.35
C GLY A 161 4.39 22.31 -6.77
N VAL A 162 3.06 22.31 -6.89
CA VAL A 162 2.19 21.26 -6.31
C VAL A 162 1.93 20.17 -7.34
N LEU A 163 2.53 19.00 -7.13
CA LEU A 163 2.19 17.75 -7.82
C LEU A 163 0.89 17.19 -7.22
N ILE A 164 -0.12 16.91 -8.05
CA ILE A 164 -1.33 16.19 -7.61
C ILE A 164 -0.97 14.70 -7.50
N GLY A 165 -0.75 14.24 -6.26
CA GLY A 165 -0.35 12.86 -5.92
C GLY A 165 1.04 12.78 -5.27
N THR A 166 1.38 11.60 -4.74
CA THR A 166 2.72 11.32 -4.20
C THR A 166 3.52 10.53 -5.24
N PRO A 167 4.68 11.00 -5.69
CA PRO A 167 5.44 10.39 -6.79
C PRO A 167 6.24 9.14 -6.36
N ALA A 168 5.91 8.54 -5.22
CA ALA A 168 6.72 7.51 -4.54
C ALA A 168 6.97 6.22 -5.34
N TYR A 169 6.21 5.99 -6.41
CA TYR A 169 6.34 4.83 -7.31
C TYR A 169 6.49 5.26 -8.76
N MET A 170 6.64 6.55 -9.03
CA MET A 170 6.56 7.11 -10.38
C MET A 170 7.87 6.88 -11.13
N ALA A 171 7.76 6.44 -12.39
CA ALA A 171 8.92 6.29 -13.25
C ALA A 171 9.57 7.65 -13.59
N PRO A 172 10.89 7.72 -13.79
CA PRO A 172 11.59 8.97 -14.09
C PRO A 172 11.06 9.68 -15.34
N GLU A 173 10.77 8.93 -16.40
CA GLU A 173 10.24 9.47 -17.66
C GLU A 173 8.81 10.01 -17.53
N ALA A 174 8.01 9.43 -16.62
CA ALA A 174 6.64 9.87 -16.34
C ALA A 174 6.62 11.28 -15.74
N LEU A 175 7.66 11.66 -15.00
CA LEU A 175 7.84 13.02 -14.45
C LEU A 175 8.09 14.06 -15.54
N SER A 176 8.59 13.62 -16.70
CA SER A 176 8.79 14.46 -17.89
C SER A 176 7.60 14.39 -18.86
N GLY A 177 6.49 13.75 -18.46
CA GLY A 177 5.27 13.60 -19.26
C GLY A 177 5.33 12.50 -20.32
N THR A 178 6.35 11.64 -20.31
CA THR A 178 6.43 10.47 -21.21
C THR A 178 6.06 9.23 -20.41
N PHE A 179 4.99 8.53 -20.80
CA PHE A 179 4.55 7.33 -20.10
C PHE A 179 4.23 6.22 -21.11
N ASP A 180 4.84 5.05 -20.92
CA ASP A 180 4.50 3.82 -21.65
C ASP A 180 4.55 2.60 -20.72
N TYR A 181 4.40 1.39 -21.26
CA TYR A 181 4.37 0.16 -20.49
C TYR A 181 5.62 -0.05 -19.61
N ARG A 182 6.77 0.48 -20.00
CA ARG A 182 8.02 0.38 -19.23
C ARG A 182 7.97 1.21 -17.95
N SER A 183 7.13 2.25 -17.92
CA SER A 183 6.89 3.02 -16.71
C SER A 183 6.15 2.20 -15.65
N ASP A 184 5.22 1.32 -16.06
CA ASP A 184 4.60 0.36 -15.14
C ASP A 184 5.63 -0.65 -14.59
N LEU A 185 6.59 -1.08 -15.41
CA LEU A 185 7.67 -1.98 -14.96
C LEU A 185 8.53 -1.33 -13.87
N TYR A 186 8.83 -0.04 -13.99
CA TYR A 186 9.54 0.68 -12.93
C TYR A 186 8.73 0.75 -11.63
N SER A 187 7.44 1.05 -11.74
CA SER A 187 6.53 1.05 -10.59
C SER A 187 6.41 -0.33 -9.94
N LEU A 188 6.40 -1.41 -10.74
CA LEU A 188 6.50 -2.80 -10.26
C LEU A 188 7.82 -3.06 -9.54
N GLY A 189 8.95 -2.53 -10.05
CA GLY A 189 10.24 -2.58 -9.36
C GLY A 189 10.21 -1.92 -7.98
N CYS A 190 9.57 -0.75 -7.86
CA CYS A 190 9.37 -0.07 -6.57
C CYS A 190 8.50 -0.92 -5.62
N LEU A 191 7.42 -1.52 -6.12
CA LEU A 191 6.53 -2.38 -5.36
C LEU A 191 7.24 -3.66 -4.89
N LEU A 192 8.00 -4.31 -5.76
CA LEU A 192 8.79 -5.51 -5.44
C LEU A 192 9.86 -5.20 -4.39
N PHE A 193 10.57 -4.07 -4.53
CA PHE A 193 11.52 -3.62 -3.52
C PHE A 193 10.86 -3.43 -2.14
N GLU A 194 9.70 -2.77 -2.10
CA GLU A 194 9.01 -2.50 -0.83
C GLU A 194 8.43 -3.77 -0.20
N THR A 195 7.85 -4.67 -0.99
CA THR A 195 7.33 -5.95 -0.47
C THR A 195 8.44 -6.83 0.11
N VAL A 196 9.61 -6.88 -0.53
CA VAL A 196 10.75 -7.68 -0.08
C VAL A 196 11.44 -7.08 1.14
N THR A 197 11.54 -5.74 1.22
CA THR A 197 12.30 -5.06 2.28
C THR A 197 11.44 -4.51 3.42
N GLY A 198 10.12 -4.41 3.21
CA GLY A 198 9.20 -3.68 4.08
C GLY A 198 9.43 -2.17 4.09
N ARG A 199 10.20 -1.63 3.13
CA ARG A 199 10.61 -0.21 3.08
C ARG A 199 10.43 0.35 1.69
N ARG A 200 9.87 1.56 1.60
CA ARG A 200 9.83 2.28 0.33
C ARG A 200 11.23 2.51 -0.21
N LEU A 201 11.34 2.47 -1.53
CA LEU A 201 12.59 2.74 -2.23
C LEU A 201 13.17 4.10 -1.85
N PHE A 202 12.31 5.13 -1.87
CA PHE A 202 12.65 6.49 -1.53
C PHE A 202 11.59 7.09 -0.61
N THR A 203 12.02 8.01 0.25
CA THR A 203 11.16 8.70 1.22
C THR A 203 11.53 10.18 1.28
N GLY A 204 10.54 11.06 1.28
CA GLY A 204 10.76 12.50 1.36
C GLY A 204 9.51 13.28 0.96
N THR A 205 9.67 14.60 0.83
CA THR A 205 8.67 15.46 0.19
C THR A 205 8.53 15.11 -1.29
N SER A 206 7.45 15.59 -1.95
CA SER A 206 7.24 15.32 -3.39
C SER A 206 8.44 15.73 -4.24
N TRP A 207 9.05 16.89 -3.97
CA TRP A 207 10.25 17.34 -4.69
C TRP A 207 11.47 16.46 -4.44
N GLN A 208 11.68 16.01 -3.20
CA GLN A 208 12.75 15.07 -2.88
C GLN A 208 12.55 13.78 -3.68
N LEU A 209 11.37 13.17 -3.58
CA LEU A 209 11.05 11.93 -4.30
C LEU A 209 11.24 12.05 -5.82
N ILE A 210 10.84 13.17 -6.43
CA ILE A 210 11.10 13.46 -7.85
C ILE A 210 12.60 13.40 -8.15
N ASN A 211 13.41 14.15 -7.39
CA ASN A 211 14.85 14.17 -7.57
C ASN A 211 15.47 12.78 -7.36
N GLN A 212 15.00 12.01 -6.38
CA GLN A 212 15.50 10.67 -6.09
C GLN A 212 15.18 9.68 -7.20
N HIS A 213 13.94 9.70 -7.70
CA HIS A 213 13.59 8.85 -8.84
C HIS A 213 14.40 9.22 -10.08
N ILE A 214 14.71 10.49 -10.35
CA ILE A 214 15.51 10.88 -11.52
C ILE A 214 17.00 10.55 -11.32
N ASN A 215 17.58 10.86 -10.17
CA ASN A 215 19.04 10.96 -10.00
C ASN A 215 19.63 9.96 -9.01
N GLU A 216 18.89 9.52 -7.98
CA GLU A 216 19.45 8.71 -6.90
C GLU A 216 19.44 7.22 -7.28
N PRO A 217 20.57 6.50 -7.13
CA PRO A 217 20.57 5.05 -7.28
C PRO A 217 19.81 4.39 -6.12
N PRO A 218 19.11 3.27 -6.36
CA PRO A 218 18.44 2.52 -5.31
C PRO A 218 19.45 1.96 -4.30
N THR A 219 19.04 1.82 -3.04
CA THR A 219 19.85 1.06 -2.05
C THR A 219 19.93 -0.40 -2.50
N PRO A 220 21.11 -1.04 -2.52
CA PRO A 220 21.25 -2.45 -2.89
C PRO A 220 20.32 -3.37 -2.06
N LEU A 221 19.64 -4.30 -2.73
CA LEU A 221 18.62 -5.14 -2.08
C LEU A 221 19.25 -6.02 -0.99
N GLY A 222 20.40 -6.63 -1.26
CA GLY A 222 21.11 -7.48 -0.31
C GLY A 222 21.58 -6.77 0.96
N MET A 223 21.68 -5.44 0.98
CA MET A 223 21.96 -4.69 2.21
C MET A 223 20.77 -4.66 3.17
N LEU A 224 19.54 -4.72 2.65
CA LEU A 224 18.31 -4.65 3.43
C LEU A 224 17.69 -6.03 3.66
N ARG A 225 17.90 -6.95 2.72
CA ARG A 225 17.39 -8.32 2.75
C ARG A 225 18.53 -9.31 2.37
N PRO A 226 19.46 -9.63 3.29
CA PRO A 226 20.65 -10.44 2.96
C PRO A 226 20.37 -11.88 2.52
N ASP A 227 19.18 -12.40 2.83
CA ASP A 227 18.67 -13.71 2.40
C ASP A 227 18.01 -13.68 1.02
N ALA A 228 17.88 -12.51 0.38
CA ALA A 228 17.35 -12.41 -0.98
C ALA A 228 18.32 -13.02 -2.01
N PRO A 229 17.82 -13.83 -2.97
CA PRO A 229 18.65 -14.32 -4.07
C PRO A 229 19.27 -13.21 -4.92
N VAL A 230 20.49 -13.45 -5.44
CA VAL A 230 21.21 -12.47 -6.28
C VAL A 230 20.45 -12.16 -7.57
N GLU A 231 19.73 -13.15 -8.10
CA GLU A 231 18.85 -13.04 -9.25
C GLU A 231 17.69 -12.07 -9.00
N LEU A 232 17.11 -12.09 -7.80
CA LEU A 232 16.06 -11.16 -7.39
C LEU A 232 16.60 -9.73 -7.32
N GLU A 233 17.78 -9.54 -6.71
CA GLU A 233 18.44 -8.23 -6.69
C GLU A 233 18.74 -7.72 -8.11
N ARG A 234 19.18 -8.60 -9.02
CA ARG A 234 19.42 -8.25 -10.43
C ARG A 234 18.14 -7.80 -11.12
N LEU A 235 17.04 -8.52 -10.94
CA LEU A 235 15.74 -8.18 -11.50
C LEU A 235 15.24 -6.82 -10.97
N VAL A 236 15.30 -6.60 -9.66
CA VAL A 236 14.92 -5.32 -9.04
C VAL A 236 15.76 -4.17 -9.61
N ASN A 237 17.08 -4.36 -9.78
CA ASN A 237 17.95 -3.36 -10.37
C ASN A 237 17.63 -3.06 -11.84
N GLN A 238 17.23 -4.07 -12.62
CA GLN A 238 16.80 -3.88 -14.01
C GLN A 238 15.48 -3.11 -14.08
N LEU A 239 14.48 -3.48 -13.27
CA LEU A 239 13.19 -2.76 -13.21
C LEU A 239 13.37 -1.30 -12.79
N LEU A 240 14.27 -1.03 -11.84
CA LEU A 240 14.58 0.31 -11.32
C LEU A 240 15.59 1.08 -12.17
N ALA A 241 15.95 0.59 -13.35
CA ALA A 241 16.80 1.32 -14.27
C ALA A 241 16.16 2.66 -14.66
N LYS A 242 16.94 3.74 -14.54
CA LYS A 242 16.47 5.11 -14.85
C LYS A 242 16.15 5.28 -16.33
N ASP A 243 16.95 4.63 -17.17
CA ASP A 243 16.74 4.53 -18.60
C ASP A 243 15.75 3.39 -18.88
N PRO A 244 14.57 3.68 -19.44
CA PRO A 244 13.54 2.68 -19.71
C PRO A 244 14.00 1.55 -20.64
N THR A 245 14.99 1.79 -21.52
CA THR A 245 15.49 0.78 -22.46
C THR A 245 16.35 -0.29 -21.80
N ARG A 246 16.75 -0.08 -20.54
CA ARG A 246 17.52 -1.05 -19.73
C ARG A 246 16.64 -1.91 -18.82
N ARG A 247 15.33 -1.71 -18.85
CA ARG A 247 14.35 -2.54 -18.13
C ARG A 247 14.02 -3.79 -18.94
N PRO A 248 13.41 -4.84 -18.33
CA PRO A 248 12.96 -6.02 -19.06
C PRO A 248 12.02 -5.66 -20.22
N ASP A 249 12.00 -6.52 -21.24
CA ASP A 249 11.32 -6.24 -22.51
C ASP A 249 9.79 -6.12 -22.38
N SER A 250 9.20 -6.88 -21.45
CA SER A 250 7.75 -6.91 -21.19
C SER A 250 7.44 -7.29 -19.74
N ALA A 251 6.19 -7.09 -19.31
CA ALA A 251 5.72 -7.59 -18.01
C ALA A 251 5.66 -9.13 -17.95
N GLY A 252 5.35 -9.81 -19.07
CA GLY A 252 5.46 -11.27 -19.17
C GLY A 252 6.88 -11.79 -18.93
N ALA A 253 7.91 -11.11 -19.45
CA ALA A 253 9.30 -11.49 -19.16
C ALA A 253 9.65 -11.33 -17.66
N VAL A 254 9.04 -10.36 -16.97
CA VAL A 254 9.19 -10.19 -15.53
C VAL A 254 8.47 -11.32 -14.77
N TYR A 255 7.27 -11.70 -15.21
CA TYR A 255 6.53 -12.84 -14.66
C TYR A 255 7.38 -14.12 -14.73
N ASP A 256 7.90 -14.46 -15.92
CA ASP A 256 8.71 -15.67 -16.12
C ASP A 256 9.94 -15.68 -15.21
N LEU A 257 10.65 -14.55 -15.10
CA LEU A 257 11.82 -14.42 -14.22
C LEU A 257 11.46 -14.58 -12.73
N LEU A 258 10.31 -14.06 -12.29
CA LEU A 258 9.84 -14.22 -10.91
C LEU A 258 9.50 -15.67 -10.59
N GLU A 259 8.82 -16.36 -11.51
CA GLU A 259 8.50 -17.79 -11.37
C GLU A 259 9.78 -18.64 -11.36
N GLU A 260 10.73 -18.39 -12.26
CA GLU A 260 12.03 -19.08 -12.28
C GLU A 260 12.81 -18.91 -10.97
N ILE A 261 12.83 -17.71 -10.40
CA ILE A 261 13.44 -17.44 -9.09
C ILE A 261 12.69 -18.21 -8.01
N ASN A 262 11.36 -18.17 -8.03
CA ASN A 262 10.55 -18.83 -7.01
C ASN A 262 10.77 -20.35 -7.01
N GLU A 263 10.69 -20.98 -8.19
CA GLU A 263 10.93 -22.42 -8.36
C GLU A 263 12.34 -22.84 -7.92
N ARG A 264 13.36 -22.04 -8.26
CA ARG A 264 14.76 -22.36 -7.95
C ARG A 264 15.08 -22.34 -6.46
N TYR A 265 14.52 -21.38 -5.72
CA TYR A 265 14.90 -21.13 -4.33
C TYR A 265 13.89 -21.62 -3.31
N PHE A 266 12.61 -21.73 -3.68
CA PHE A 266 11.52 -22.04 -2.77
C PHE A 266 10.66 -23.23 -3.24
N GLY A 267 10.72 -23.59 -4.53
CA GLY A 267 9.95 -24.70 -5.10
C GLY A 267 8.48 -24.34 -5.39
N ALA A 268 7.66 -25.35 -5.70
CA ALA A 268 6.24 -25.17 -6.09
C ALA A 268 5.29 -24.89 -4.90
N THR A 269 5.81 -24.51 -3.74
CA THR A 269 4.98 -24.12 -2.59
C THR A 269 4.22 -22.85 -2.93
N ARG A 270 2.91 -22.98 -3.18
CA ARG A 270 1.99 -21.85 -3.14
C ARG A 270 2.02 -21.24 -1.72
N PRO A 271 1.88 -19.92 -1.54
CA PRO A 271 2.19 -19.23 -0.27
C PRO A 271 1.27 -19.54 0.93
N ILE A 272 0.47 -20.60 0.90
CA ILE A 272 -0.56 -20.87 1.92
C ILE A 272 0.04 -21.41 3.23
N GLU A 273 1.30 -21.86 3.24
CA GLU A 273 1.85 -22.55 4.42
C GLU A 273 2.35 -21.63 5.55
N ASP A 274 2.67 -20.37 5.27
CA ASP A 274 3.05 -19.41 6.31
C ASP A 274 2.07 -18.22 6.37
N PRO A 275 1.30 -18.05 7.47
CA PRO A 275 0.49 -16.86 7.63
C PRO A 275 1.39 -15.62 7.62
N PRO A 276 0.92 -14.48 7.07
CA PRO A 276 1.65 -13.22 7.18
C PRO A 276 1.99 -12.95 8.66
N PRO A 277 3.11 -12.28 8.95
CA PRO A 277 3.58 -12.10 10.32
C PRO A 277 2.48 -11.54 11.24
N ASP A 278 2.14 -12.28 12.30
CA ASP A 278 1.19 -11.86 13.33
C ASP A 278 1.79 -10.69 14.13
N ARG A 279 1.10 -9.54 14.11
CA ARG A 279 1.58 -8.27 14.69
C ARG A 279 1.33 -8.14 16.19
N GLY A 280 0.77 -9.17 16.85
CA GLY A 280 0.52 -9.15 18.28
C GLY A 280 -0.50 -8.06 18.71
N ALA A 281 -0.74 -7.94 20.02
CA ALA A 281 -1.75 -7.02 20.56
C ALA A 281 -1.31 -5.55 20.50
N ASP A 282 -2.28 -4.63 20.40
CA ASP A 282 -2.09 -3.18 20.50
C ASP A 282 -1.33 -2.77 21.77
N ILE A 283 -0.48 -1.75 21.66
CA ILE A 283 0.30 -1.20 22.77
C ILE A 283 -0.34 0.12 23.20
N THR A 284 -0.74 0.25 24.47
CA THR A 284 -1.28 1.50 25.02
C THR A 284 -0.31 2.15 26.00
N SER A 285 -0.18 3.47 25.94
CA SER A 285 0.63 4.26 26.88
C SER A 285 -0.02 5.62 27.17
N GLU A 286 0.42 6.28 28.22
CA GLU A 286 -0.04 7.62 28.61
C GLU A 286 1.11 8.62 28.60
N VAL A 287 0.79 9.89 28.34
CA VAL A 287 1.76 11.00 28.37
C VAL A 287 1.10 12.25 28.93
N SER A 288 1.86 13.05 29.69
CA SER A 288 1.41 14.35 30.19
C SER A 288 2.14 15.48 29.47
N ILE A 289 1.40 16.52 29.07
CA ILE A 289 1.93 17.76 28.49
C ILE A 289 1.31 18.98 29.14
N SER A 290 2.00 20.12 29.10
CA SER A 290 1.49 21.40 29.59
C SER A 290 0.40 22.00 28.67
N ALA A 291 -0.38 22.93 29.20
CA ALA A 291 -1.37 23.68 28.40
C ALA A 291 -0.75 24.40 27.19
N GLY A 292 0.46 24.95 27.32
CA GLY A 292 1.17 25.59 26.22
C GLY A 292 1.56 24.60 25.11
N GLU A 293 2.06 23.43 25.49
CA GLU A 293 2.40 22.34 24.56
C GLU A 293 1.17 21.77 23.84
N ALA A 294 0.01 21.76 24.49
CA ALA A 294 -1.24 21.36 23.85
C ALA A 294 -1.67 22.35 22.75
N VAL A 295 -1.42 23.66 22.95
CA VAL A 295 -1.77 24.71 21.98
C VAL A 295 -0.83 24.70 20.77
N TYR A 296 0.48 24.59 20.98
CA TYR A 296 1.47 24.74 19.90
C TYR A 296 2.01 23.40 19.35
N GLY A 297 1.66 22.28 19.99
CA GLY A 297 2.21 20.96 19.70
C GLY A 297 3.53 20.71 20.43
N ALA A 298 3.89 19.43 20.61
CA ALA A 298 5.07 19.04 21.39
C ALA A 298 5.73 17.77 20.86
N VAL A 299 6.98 17.54 21.25
CA VAL A 299 7.70 16.28 21.00
C VAL A 299 8.07 15.67 22.34
N VAL A 300 7.45 14.54 22.68
CA VAL A 300 7.65 13.87 23.97
C VAL A 300 8.41 12.57 23.78
N SER A 301 9.29 12.24 24.74
CA SER A 301 10.02 10.97 24.73
C SER A 301 9.22 9.91 25.51
N LEU A 302 8.85 8.82 24.84
CA LEU A 302 8.07 7.73 25.40
C LEU A 302 8.89 6.45 25.45
N ARG A 303 8.91 5.78 26.61
CA ARG A 303 9.62 4.51 26.80
C ARG A 303 8.64 3.35 26.60
N ILE A 304 8.80 2.61 25.52
CA ILE A 304 8.01 1.43 25.19
C ILE A 304 8.76 0.18 25.67
N THR A 305 8.04 -0.71 26.35
CA THR A 305 8.55 -2.02 26.76
C THR A 305 7.76 -3.09 26.00
N ALA A 306 8.42 -3.80 25.08
CA ALA A 306 7.85 -4.93 24.39
C ALA A 306 8.07 -6.20 25.22
N SER A 307 7.04 -7.04 25.33
CA SER A 307 7.11 -8.37 25.92
C SER A 307 6.77 -9.43 24.89
N VAL A 308 7.39 -10.59 25.00
CA VAL A 308 7.13 -11.78 24.18
C VAL A 308 6.66 -12.90 25.10
N ASN A 309 5.98 -13.90 24.53
CA ASN A 309 5.67 -15.12 25.27
C ASN A 309 6.96 -15.73 25.80
N CYS A 310 6.92 -16.18 27.06
CA CYS A 310 8.11 -16.69 27.71
C CYS A 310 8.57 -17.98 27.01
N PRO A 311 9.81 -18.03 26.50
CA PRO A 311 10.28 -19.16 25.71
C PRO A 311 10.34 -20.47 26.53
N ALA A 312 10.37 -20.36 27.86
CA ALA A 312 10.38 -21.52 28.76
C ALA A 312 9.00 -22.17 28.94
N CYS A 313 7.89 -21.45 28.75
CA CYS A 313 6.53 -21.99 28.92
C CYS A 313 5.69 -22.01 27.64
N ALA A 314 6.04 -21.22 26.62
CA ALA A 314 5.34 -21.18 25.34
C ALA A 314 5.21 -22.54 24.62
N PRO A 315 6.19 -23.48 24.67
CA PRO A 315 6.08 -24.75 23.94
C PRO A 315 5.14 -25.77 24.58
N THR A 316 4.76 -25.61 25.86
CA THR A 316 4.12 -26.71 26.62
C THR A 316 2.60 -26.59 26.71
N GLY A 317 2.02 -25.41 26.48
CA GLY A 317 0.56 -25.20 26.55
C GLY A 317 -0.10 -25.48 27.91
N ASP A 318 0.70 -25.82 28.93
CA ASP A 318 0.26 -26.24 30.25
C ASP A 318 0.29 -25.03 31.21
N GLU A 319 -0.90 -24.54 31.57
CA GLU A 319 -1.08 -23.35 32.42
C GLU A 319 -0.47 -23.52 33.82
N THR A 320 -0.34 -24.76 34.30
CA THR A 320 0.24 -25.04 35.63
C THR A 320 1.74 -24.79 35.70
N ARG A 321 2.46 -24.93 34.56
CA ARG A 321 3.90 -24.64 34.48
C ARG A 321 4.24 -23.15 34.41
N VAL A 322 3.28 -22.30 34.07
CA VAL A 322 3.49 -20.84 34.01
C VAL A 322 3.75 -20.28 35.40
N LEU A 323 2.99 -20.75 36.40
CA LEU A 323 3.02 -20.29 37.79
C LEU A 323 4.38 -20.49 38.46
N ASP A 324 5.07 -21.60 38.18
CA ASP A 324 6.37 -21.95 38.77
C ASP A 324 7.58 -21.57 37.87
N CYS A 325 7.34 -20.86 36.76
CA CYS A 325 8.39 -20.54 35.80
C CYS A 325 9.36 -19.48 36.35
N LEU A 326 10.63 -19.83 36.58
CA LEU A 326 11.67 -18.91 37.04
C LEU A 326 12.01 -17.79 36.02
N THR A 327 11.67 -17.99 34.74
CA THR A 327 11.99 -17.07 33.64
C THR A 327 10.96 -15.95 33.49
N CYS A 328 9.66 -16.23 33.62
CA CYS A 328 8.59 -15.21 33.59
C CYS A 328 7.95 -14.95 34.96
N ARG A 329 8.34 -15.68 36.01
CA ARG A 329 7.85 -15.54 37.39
C ARG A 329 6.32 -15.58 37.50
N GLY A 330 5.66 -16.47 36.73
CA GLY A 330 4.20 -16.56 36.75
C GLY A 330 3.46 -15.74 35.71
N GLU A 331 4.14 -14.84 34.97
CA GLU A 331 3.45 -13.91 34.05
C GLU A 331 3.24 -14.46 32.62
N GLY A 332 3.85 -15.60 32.28
CA GLY A 332 3.76 -16.20 30.94
C GLY A 332 4.43 -15.39 29.81
N ARG A 333 4.93 -14.18 30.11
CA ARG A 333 5.63 -13.28 29.17
C ARG A 333 6.93 -12.77 29.78
N VAL A 334 7.89 -12.43 28.91
CA VAL A 334 9.16 -11.80 29.29
C VAL A 334 9.41 -10.55 28.47
N VAL A 335 10.01 -9.55 29.09
CA VAL A 335 10.39 -8.30 28.39
C VAL A 335 11.48 -8.61 27.37
N SER A 336 11.19 -8.41 26.09
CA SER A 336 12.12 -8.67 24.98
C SER A 336 12.93 -7.43 24.59
N LYS A 337 12.34 -6.24 24.66
CA LYS A 337 12.98 -5.01 24.19
C LYS A 337 12.44 -3.78 24.91
N ARG A 338 13.34 -2.87 25.30
CA ARG A 338 12.99 -1.52 25.75
C ARG A 338 13.48 -0.53 24.71
N ARG A 339 12.58 0.31 24.19
CA ARG A 339 12.91 1.38 23.24
C ARG A 339 12.37 2.70 23.76
N THR A 340 13.15 3.76 23.66
CA THR A 340 12.64 5.13 23.84
C THR A 340 12.42 5.72 22.46
N CYS A 341 11.20 6.19 22.16
CA CYS A 341 10.90 6.89 20.92
C CYS A 341 10.41 8.30 21.21
N LYS A 342 10.77 9.26 20.35
CA LYS A 342 10.18 10.59 20.36
C LYS A 342 8.89 10.57 19.56
N ILE A 343 7.79 10.95 20.19
CA ILE A 343 6.47 11.04 19.56
C ILE A 343 6.09 12.51 19.39
N ARG A 344 5.48 12.86 18.25
CA ARG A 344 5.00 14.21 17.99
C ARG A 344 3.52 14.30 18.33
N ILE A 345 3.18 15.23 19.21
CA ILE A 345 1.81 15.57 19.57
C ILE A 345 1.39 16.80 18.75
N PRO A 346 0.29 16.73 17.98
CA PRO A 346 -0.17 17.84 17.16
C PRO A 346 -0.68 19.00 18.02
N ALA A 347 -0.63 20.21 17.46
CA ALA A 347 -1.25 21.40 18.05
C ALA A 347 -2.78 21.23 18.15
N GLY A 348 -3.38 21.76 19.21
CA GLY A 348 -4.82 21.70 19.46
C GLY A 348 -5.32 20.37 20.05
N VAL A 349 -4.43 19.54 20.62
CA VAL A 349 -4.81 18.29 21.28
C VAL A 349 -5.62 18.55 22.55
N LYS A 350 -6.69 17.80 22.77
CA LYS A 350 -7.55 17.92 23.95
C LYS A 350 -7.08 16.97 25.08
N ASN A 351 -7.37 17.33 26.32
CA ASN A 351 -7.15 16.45 27.46
C ASN A 351 -7.93 15.12 27.28
N GLY A 352 -7.26 13.99 27.50
CA GLY A 352 -7.80 12.64 27.32
C GLY A 352 -7.86 12.18 25.85
N GLN A 353 -7.36 12.98 24.90
CA GLN A 353 -7.36 12.58 23.49
C GLN A 353 -6.37 11.44 23.24
N LYS A 354 -6.89 10.34 22.70
CA LYS A 354 -6.11 9.17 22.28
C LYS A 354 -5.53 9.41 20.90
N LEU A 355 -4.21 9.33 20.78
CA LEU A 355 -3.46 9.49 19.54
C LEU A 355 -2.91 8.15 19.08
N ARG A 356 -3.08 7.81 17.80
CA ARG A 356 -2.44 6.66 17.17
C ARG A 356 -1.07 7.08 16.63
N ILE A 357 -0.01 6.42 17.08
CA ILE A 357 1.36 6.68 16.68
C ILE A 357 1.84 5.52 15.80
N ARG A 358 1.81 5.73 14.48
CA ARG A 358 2.46 4.84 13.52
C ARG A 358 3.97 4.99 13.65
N GLU A 359 4.72 3.90 13.49
CA GLU A 359 6.16 3.86 13.76
C GLU A 359 6.91 5.04 13.11
N LEU A 360 7.33 5.98 13.98
CA LEU A 360 8.06 7.22 13.67
C LEU A 360 7.27 8.27 12.86
N GLY A 361 6.12 8.68 13.37
CA GLY A 361 5.69 10.08 13.33
C GLY A 361 5.02 10.59 12.05
N ALA A 362 3.73 10.29 11.88
CA ALA A 362 2.70 11.20 11.36
C ALA A 362 1.28 10.65 11.69
N PRO A 363 0.28 11.49 12.01
CA PRO A 363 -1.06 11.04 12.39
C PRO A 363 -1.92 10.66 11.16
N GLY A 364 -2.55 9.47 11.21
CA GLY A 364 -3.58 9.05 10.25
C GLY A 364 -4.98 9.10 10.88
N GLN A 365 -5.98 9.54 10.11
CA GLN A 365 -7.33 9.91 10.61
C GLN A 365 -8.40 8.79 10.61
N GLN A 366 -8.09 7.55 10.27
CA GLN A 366 -9.12 6.50 10.10
C GLN A 366 -8.60 5.15 10.58
N GLY A 367 -9.31 4.51 11.53
CA GLY A 367 -9.28 3.07 11.85
C GLY A 367 -7.92 2.48 12.25
N GLY A 368 -7.72 2.23 13.54
CA GLY A 368 -6.54 1.53 14.05
C GLY A 368 -6.64 0.01 13.95
N ALA A 369 -5.50 -0.68 13.85
CA ALA A 369 -5.41 -2.14 13.76
C ALA A 369 -4.34 -2.67 14.74
N PRO A 370 -4.45 -3.93 15.21
CA PRO A 370 -3.60 -4.50 16.27
C PRO A 370 -2.09 -4.32 16.05
N GLY A 371 -1.38 -3.79 17.05
CA GLY A 371 0.07 -3.51 17.07
C GLY A 371 0.43 -2.03 17.03
N ASP A 372 -0.56 -1.13 16.96
CA ASP A 372 -0.35 0.31 17.02
C ASP A 372 -0.01 0.77 18.45
N LEU A 373 0.88 1.78 18.57
CA LEU A 373 1.02 2.52 19.82
C LEU A 373 -0.11 3.56 19.91
N TYR A 374 -1.00 3.37 20.87
CA TYR A 374 -1.96 4.40 21.25
C TYR A 374 -1.46 5.16 22.48
N VAL A 375 -1.43 6.48 22.37
CA VAL A 375 -1.00 7.37 23.44
C VAL A 375 -2.18 8.23 23.89
N THR A 376 -2.59 8.08 25.14
CA THR A 376 -3.56 9.00 25.76
C THR A 376 -2.81 10.24 26.27
N VAL A 377 -3.22 11.42 25.82
CA VAL A 377 -2.58 12.70 26.21
C VAL A 377 -3.33 13.34 27.37
N HIS A 378 -2.65 13.57 28.48
CA HIS A 378 -3.16 14.33 29.62
C HIS A 378 -2.61 15.75 29.60
N VAL A 379 -3.49 16.74 29.48
CA VAL A 379 -3.09 18.16 29.53
C VAL A 379 -3.16 18.60 30.99
N ILE A 380 -1.98 18.85 31.57
CA ILE A 380 -1.84 19.36 32.94
C ILE A 380 -1.83 20.89 32.94
N SER A 381 -2.52 21.46 33.93
CA SER A 381 -2.73 22.91 34.11
C SER A 381 -1.46 23.64 34.53
#